data_AF-A0A2A6M345-F1
#
_entry.id   AF-A0A2A6M345-F1
#
_cell.length_a   1.000
_cell.length_b   1.000
_cell.length_c   1.000
_cell.angle_alpha   90.00
_cell.angle_beta   90.00
_cell.angle_gamma   90.00
#
_symmetry.space_group_name_H-M   'P 1'
#
loop_
_entity.id
_entity.type
_entity.pdbx_description
1 polymer ?
#
loop_
_entity_poly.entity_id
_entity_poly.type
_entity_poly.pdbx_seq_one_letter_code
_entity_poly.pdbx_strand_id
1 'polypeptide(L)'
;MFFPRSKRAFLAIAAAGLLSGCADYLNHRDSITFGLGNAVEANKGIHTQDPFPRAAYNTQIASDGKVIYRAIGGYQGGRQSSAPPPSAVILPVATPPNGATR
;
A
#
# COMPACT_ATOMS: atom_id res chain seq x y z
N MET A 1 -32.29 -35.68 9.12
CA MET A 1 -31.53 -36.88 8.69
C MET A 1 -32.50 -38.01 8.44
N PHE A 2 -32.74 -38.37 7.17
CA PHE A 2 -33.57 -39.52 6.82
C PHE A 2 -32.68 -40.77 6.79
N PHE A 3 -32.78 -41.63 7.82
CA PHE A 3 -32.09 -42.92 7.80
C PHE A 3 -32.87 -43.91 6.95
N PRO A 4 -32.24 -44.55 5.95
CA PRO A 4 -32.92 -45.53 5.11
C PRO A 4 -33.28 -46.77 5.94
N ARG A 5 -34.54 -47.18 5.88
CA ARG A 5 -35.05 -48.38 6.57
C ARG A 5 -34.72 -49.69 5.83
N SER A 6 -34.27 -49.63 4.58
CA SER A 6 -33.97 -50.81 3.77
C SER A 6 -32.47 -51.12 3.75
N LYS A 7 -32.11 -52.38 4.03
CA LYS A 7 -30.71 -52.86 4.04
C LYS A 7 -29.98 -52.60 2.73
N ARG A 8 -30.71 -52.71 1.60
CA ARG A 8 -30.17 -52.45 0.26
C ARG A 8 -29.81 -50.98 0.04
N ALA A 9 -30.65 -50.06 0.50
CA ALA A 9 -30.34 -48.63 0.41
C ALA A 9 -29.16 -48.25 1.30
N PHE A 10 -29.05 -48.86 2.49
CA PHE A 10 -27.89 -48.65 3.36
C PHE A 10 -26.59 -49.11 2.68
N LEU A 11 -26.61 -50.27 2.03
CA LEU A 11 -25.47 -50.83 1.32
C LEU A 11 -25.09 -49.98 0.09
N ALA A 12 -26.09 -49.47 -0.64
CA ALA A 12 -25.87 -48.56 -1.76
C ALA A 12 -25.22 -47.23 -1.33
N ILE A 13 -25.67 -46.62 -0.23
CA ILE A 13 -25.08 -45.38 0.29
C ILE A 13 -23.66 -45.62 0.81
N ALA A 14 -23.43 -46.73 1.51
CA ALA A 14 -22.09 -47.09 1.99
C ALA A 14 -21.12 -47.28 0.82
N ALA A 15 -21.54 -48.00 -0.23
CA ALA A 15 -20.74 -48.15 -1.44
C ALA A 15 -20.48 -46.80 -2.12
N ALA A 16 -21.50 -45.96 -2.29
CA ALA A 16 -21.32 -44.64 -2.90
C ALA A 16 -20.34 -43.74 -2.11
N GLY A 17 -20.37 -43.78 -0.78
CA GLY A 17 -19.44 -43.03 0.06
C GLY A 17 -17.99 -43.54 -0.01
N LEU A 18 -17.79 -44.85 -0.14
CA LEU A 18 -16.46 -45.44 -0.35
C LEU A 18 -15.89 -45.06 -1.73
N LEU A 19 -16.73 -45.02 -2.77
CA LEU A 19 -16.30 -44.65 -4.12
C LEU A 19 -16.16 -43.14 -4.35
N SER A 20 -16.82 -42.28 -3.57
CA SER A 20 -16.73 -40.82 -3.75
C SER A 20 -15.34 -40.26 -3.47
N GLY A 21 -14.55 -40.91 -2.60
CA GLY A 21 -13.16 -40.54 -2.35
C GLY A 21 -12.26 -40.69 -3.58
N CYS A 22 -12.57 -41.63 -4.48
CA CYS A 22 -11.83 -41.81 -5.73
C CYS A 22 -12.07 -40.66 -6.71
N ALA A 23 -13.26 -40.06 -6.70
CA ALA A 23 -13.59 -38.93 -7.55
C ALA A 23 -12.83 -37.66 -7.13
N ASP A 24 -12.62 -37.46 -5.82
CA ASP A 24 -11.85 -36.32 -5.30
C ASP A 24 -10.35 -36.46 -5.60
N TYR A 25 -9.81 -37.68 -5.56
CA TYR A 25 -8.44 -37.97 -5.96
C TYR A 25 -8.18 -37.75 -7.47
N LEU A 26 -9.13 -38.14 -8.34
CA LEU A 26 -9.01 -37.90 -9.79
C LEU A 26 -9.07 -36.42 -10.17
N ASN A 27 -9.63 -35.57 -9.32
CA ASN A 27 -9.83 -34.16 -9.61
C ASN A 27 -8.53 -33.32 -9.65
N HIS A 28 -7.33 -33.91 -9.41
CA HIS A 28 -6.03 -33.24 -9.49
C HIS A 28 -6.09 -31.78 -8.99
N ARG A 29 -6.58 -31.59 -7.77
CA ARG A 29 -6.69 -30.26 -7.17
C ARG A 29 -5.29 -29.82 -6.74
N ASP A 30 -4.69 -28.87 -7.45
CA ASP A 30 -3.47 -28.16 -7.03
C ASP A 30 -3.76 -27.17 -5.88
N SER A 31 -4.50 -27.60 -4.85
CA SER A 31 -4.97 -26.74 -3.76
C SER A 31 -5.01 -27.50 -2.43
N ILE A 32 -4.48 -26.92 -1.35
CA ILE A 32 -4.36 -27.55 -0.03
C ILE A 32 -5.63 -27.48 0.85
N THR A 33 -6.67 -26.75 0.44
CA THR A 33 -7.98 -26.70 1.12
C THR A 33 -9.10 -26.30 0.17
N PHE A 34 -10.32 -26.74 0.47
CA PHE A 34 -11.54 -26.31 -0.24
C PHE A 34 -11.72 -24.80 -0.09
N GLY A 35 -11.69 -24.06 -1.22
CA GLY A 35 -11.94 -22.61 -1.26
C GLY A 35 -10.72 -21.71 -1.44
N LEU A 36 -9.55 -22.24 -1.81
CA LEU A 36 -8.31 -21.45 -1.95
C LEU A 36 -8.30 -20.36 -3.04
N GLY A 37 -9.34 -20.26 -3.86
CA GLY A 37 -9.38 -19.32 -4.97
C GLY A 37 -8.24 -19.53 -5.96
N ASN A 38 -8.12 -18.62 -6.92
CA ASN A 38 -7.06 -18.65 -7.93
C ASN A 38 -5.95 -17.65 -7.52
N ALA A 39 -4.87 -18.17 -6.92
CA ALA A 39 -3.75 -17.34 -6.48
C ALA A 39 -3.08 -16.59 -7.64
N VAL A 40 -3.04 -17.16 -8.84
CA VAL A 40 -2.47 -16.51 -10.03
C VAL A 40 -3.30 -15.30 -10.44
N GLU A 41 -4.63 -15.42 -10.38
CA GLU A 41 -5.56 -14.34 -10.70
C GLU A 41 -5.54 -13.23 -9.63
N ALA A 42 -5.50 -13.60 -8.35
CA ALA A 42 -5.33 -12.64 -7.26
C ALA A 42 -4.00 -11.88 -7.37
N ASN A 43 -2.91 -12.58 -7.72
CA ASN A 43 -1.61 -11.97 -7.93
C ASN A 43 -1.60 -11.00 -9.10
N LYS A 44 -2.37 -11.25 -10.17
CA LYS A 44 -2.54 -10.25 -11.24
C LYS A 44 -3.12 -8.95 -10.68
N GLY A 45 -4.11 -8.99 -9.80
CA GLY A 45 -4.66 -7.78 -9.18
C GLY A 45 -3.67 -7.08 -8.25
N ILE A 46 -3.01 -7.84 -7.36
CA ILE A 46 -2.12 -7.29 -6.32
C ILE A 46 -0.80 -6.76 -6.91
N HIS A 47 -0.24 -7.45 -7.91
CA HIS A 47 1.07 -7.15 -8.48
C HIS A 47 0.99 -6.36 -9.80
N THR A 48 -0.20 -6.09 -10.33
CA THR A 48 -0.31 -5.10 -11.42
C THR A 48 -0.12 -3.72 -10.83
N GLN A 49 1.09 -3.21 -10.99
CA GLN A 49 1.40 -1.82 -10.71
C GLN A 49 0.67 -0.96 -11.75
N ASP A 50 -0.18 -0.04 -11.29
CA ASP A 50 -0.87 0.91 -12.17
C ASP A 50 0.19 1.66 -13.01
N PRO A 51 0.24 1.46 -14.34
CA PRO A 51 1.24 2.11 -15.17
C PRO A 51 1.07 3.63 -15.23
N PHE A 52 -0.10 4.16 -14.85
CA PHE A 52 -0.40 5.58 -14.88
C PHE A 52 -1.04 6.04 -13.57
N PRO A 53 -0.26 6.17 -12.48
CA PRO A 53 -0.77 6.69 -11.22
C PRO A 53 -1.36 8.09 -11.45
N ARG A 54 -2.31 8.51 -10.61
CA ARG A 54 -3.01 9.80 -10.74
C ARG A 54 -2.07 11.03 -10.88
N ALA A 55 -0.86 10.95 -10.35
CA ALA A 55 0.20 11.95 -10.53
C ALA A 55 0.76 12.02 -11.96
N ALA A 56 0.77 10.92 -12.71
CA ALA A 56 1.20 10.87 -14.11
C ALA A 56 0.25 11.64 -15.06
N TYR A 57 -1.02 11.79 -14.69
CA TYR A 57 -1.99 12.64 -15.41
C TYR A 57 -1.97 14.10 -14.96
N ASN A 58 -1.20 14.44 -13.93
CA ASN A 58 -1.12 15.81 -13.45
C ASN A 58 -0.19 16.63 -14.34
N THR A 59 -0.78 17.39 -15.26
CA THR A 59 -0.06 18.34 -16.12
C THR A 59 0.10 19.72 -15.49
N GLN A 60 -0.39 19.93 -14.26
CA GLN A 60 -0.14 21.18 -13.52
C GLN A 60 1.27 21.16 -12.96
N ILE A 61 2.17 21.82 -13.68
CA ILE A 61 3.52 22.11 -13.20
C ILE A 61 3.42 23.26 -12.19
N ALA A 62 3.70 22.98 -10.92
CA ALA A 62 3.60 23.97 -9.83
C ALA A 62 4.57 25.16 -9.96
N SER A 63 5.55 25.06 -10.86
CA SER A 63 6.57 26.09 -11.09
C SER A 63 6.33 26.89 -12.36
N ASP A 64 6.32 28.22 -12.25
CA ASP A 64 6.36 29.16 -13.38
C ASP A 64 7.75 29.13 -14.05
N GLY A 65 7.80 29.13 -15.38
CA GLY A 65 9.03 29.20 -16.17
C GLY A 65 9.93 30.38 -15.78
N LYS A 66 9.35 31.49 -15.29
CA LYS A 66 10.13 32.62 -14.75
C LYS A 66 10.91 32.26 -13.48
N VAL A 67 10.35 31.44 -12.61
CA VAL A 67 11.00 30.99 -11.37
C VAL A 67 12.14 30.03 -11.71
N ILE A 68 11.89 29.10 -12.63
CA ILE A 68 12.90 28.16 -13.15
C ILE A 68 14.07 28.93 -13.80
N TYR A 69 13.77 29.89 -14.68
CA TYR A 69 14.78 30.73 -15.34
C TYR A 69 15.64 31.49 -14.32
N ARG A 70 15.03 32.04 -13.26
CA ARG A 70 15.76 32.73 -12.18
C ARG A 70 16.65 31.76 -11.40
N ALA A 71 16.19 30.54 -11.11
CA ALA A 71 16.98 29.53 -10.43
C ALA A 71 18.20 29.10 -11.27
N ILE A 72 18.00 28.79 -12.55
CA ILE A 72 19.07 28.42 -13.49
C ILE A 72 20.10 29.55 -13.60
N GLY A 73 19.65 30.81 -13.72
CA GLY A 73 20.55 31.97 -13.76
C GLY A 73 21.39 32.13 -12.48
N GLY A 74 20.87 31.74 -11.31
CA GLY A 74 21.61 31.70 -10.05
C GLY A 74 22.73 30.67 -10.05
N TYR A 75 22.49 29.48 -10.62
CA TYR A 75 23.50 28.41 -10.73
C TYR A 75 24.54 28.68 -11.83
N GLN A 76 24.12 29.20 -12.99
CA GLN A 76 25.02 29.45 -14.13
C GLN A 76 25.86 30.73 -13.97
N GLY A 77 25.32 31.74 -13.30
CA GLY A 77 25.94 33.07 -13.22
C GLY A 77 26.71 33.38 -11.94
N GLY A 78 26.89 32.42 -11.02
CA GLY A 78 27.52 32.68 -9.72
C GLY A 78 26.78 33.71 -8.86
N ARG A 79 25.54 34.06 -9.22
CA ARG A 79 24.66 34.96 -8.47
C ARG A 79 23.91 34.20 -7.39
N GLN A 80 24.63 33.41 -6.59
CA GLN A 80 24.17 33.20 -5.22
C GLN A 80 24.22 34.58 -4.57
N SER A 81 23.06 35.23 -4.42
CA SER A 81 22.95 36.24 -3.37
C SER A 81 23.41 35.54 -2.10
N SER A 82 24.50 36.04 -1.55
CA SER A 82 25.05 35.66 -0.26
C SER A 82 23.89 35.39 0.69
N ALA A 83 23.96 34.28 1.44
CA ALA A 83 22.94 33.93 2.42
C ALA A 83 22.50 35.20 3.17
N PRO A 84 21.18 35.46 3.30
CA PRO A 84 20.70 36.61 4.04
C PRO A 84 21.45 36.68 5.37
N PRO A 85 22.01 37.84 5.77
CA PRO A 85 22.68 37.95 7.05
C PRO A 85 21.69 37.43 8.11
N PRO A 86 22.13 36.58 9.05
CA PRO A 86 21.24 36.02 10.05
C PRO A 86 20.52 37.19 10.71
N SER A 87 19.18 37.19 10.60
CA SER A 87 18.37 38.18 11.30
C SER A 87 18.67 37.98 12.78
N ALA A 88 19.36 38.95 13.40
CA ALA A 88 19.63 38.92 14.81
C ALA A 88 18.29 38.86 15.54
N VAL A 89 17.94 37.68 16.05
CA VAL A 89 16.80 37.52 16.96
C VAL A 89 17.22 38.21 18.26
N ILE A 90 16.70 39.41 18.50
CA ILE A 90 16.83 40.08 19.79
C ILE A 90 16.01 39.25 20.78
N LEU A 91 16.68 38.38 21.52
CA LEU A 91 16.10 37.73 22.69
C LEU A 91 15.85 38.82 23.74
N PRO A 92 14.65 38.91 24.34
CA PRO A 92 14.42 39.80 25.48
C PRO A 92 15.40 39.40 26.58
N VAL A 93 16.30 40.33 26.93
CA VAL A 93 17.14 40.18 28.12
C VAL A 93 16.22 40.08 29.33
N ALA A 94 16.43 39.04 30.15
CA ALA A 94 15.69 38.87 31.39
C ALA A 94 16.00 40.04 32.33
N THR A 95 14.98 40.85 32.63
CA THR A 95 15.00 41.83 33.72
C THR A 95 15.33 41.10 35.03
N PRO A 96 16.40 41.46 35.76
CA PRO A 96 16.64 40.91 37.08
C PRO A 96 15.47 41.26 38.00
N PRO A 97 15.02 40.36 38.88
CA PRO A 97 13.97 40.68 39.83
C PRO A 97 14.47 41.78 40.77
N ASN A 98 13.81 42.93 40.71
CA ASN A 98 13.96 44.00 41.68
C ASN A 98 13.50 43.47 43.04
N GLY A 99 14.43 43.23 43.96
CA GLY A 99 14.07 42.89 45.33
C GLY A 99 15.16 42.22 46.14
N ALA A 100 16.11 43.00 46.65
CA ALA A 100 16.81 42.66 47.89
C ALA A 100 17.34 43.96 48.54
N THR A 101 16.42 44.72 49.11
CA THR A 101 16.70 45.66 50.19
C THR A 101 16.77 44.88 51.51
N ARG A 102 17.97 44.57 52.00
CA ARG A 102 18.40 44.73 53.40
C ARG A 102 19.78 44.16 53.64
#